data_AF-C7GY65-F1
#
_entry.id   AF-C7GY65-F1
#
_cell.length_a   1.000
_cell.length_b   1.000
_cell.length_c   1.000
_cell.angle_alpha   90.00
_cell.angle_beta   90.00
_cell.angle_gamma   90.00
#
_symmetry.space_group_name_H-M   'P 1'
#
loop_
_entity.id
_entity.type
_entity.pdbx_description
1 polymer ?
#
loop_
_entity_poly.entity_id
_entity_poly.type
_entity_poly.pdbx_seq_one_letter_code
_entity_poly.pdbx_strand_id
1 'polypeptide(L)'
;MLGEDEGNTVLEKGNNPSLKQGEVGAVFIVPKILIREHERVILKQILQILDQDELVQPPLDKFPYKKLELPKYIDELKTRDATNTSYKMIQLDAYGEKKVGSNGELFGGRHYLFNTFTFTAHMGVLLVLLQDVIKVLYQSNATHDEDEFIVQHDQILVMETSEEQTKFLAKNGVIPEESKGSFKYITARSAFVEFGASVIAGGQRIVDDYWESLAKKQNLSSHQRVFKLSTSLISKISLLRPSFQNNRISNANEISANTNNTCTISTSKFESQYPIVTEQPSAEIREAYIENFAKGEHISAIVPGQSISGTLELSAQFRVPRYHSKNSFQQALQMKAMDIPIGRHEELLAQYESQAPDGSASISLPNHIPSVNPSNKPIKRMLSSILDINVSSSKNKKSEENEMIKPMNKGQHKNNTSLNINGWKFESLPLKSAENSGKQQYYRGLPLYEKNTLLERLKQLTPNEIKELEHLHDAVFVNTGLQNVRKVRTKKWKKYWQYKAGIPIGLKRSQLDEFKNKYLKDVLAQTSVTTNFNEITNTDETITTKRVPNPNFLGNCNIKDFKPPYIYSHVNKVPQNVAGDKTAVKLDTEVKNTNSNPVVATDPVAAKPDNLANFSNEVAMNN
;
A
#
# COMPACT_ATOMS: atom_id res chain seq x y z
N MET A 1 -12.01 45.73 -49.39
CA MET A 1 -13.17 46.36 -50.05
C MET A 1 -13.22 47.80 -49.60
N LEU A 2 -13.46 48.72 -50.52
CA LEU A 2 -13.66 50.14 -50.20
C LEU A 2 -15.14 50.37 -49.82
N GLY A 3 -15.39 51.47 -49.12
CA GLY A 3 -16.70 51.89 -48.63
C GLY A 3 -16.59 53.30 -48.11
N GLU A 4 -16.52 54.26 -49.04
CA GLU A 4 -16.70 55.69 -48.75
C GLU A 4 -18.20 55.98 -48.63
N ASP A 5 -18.56 56.95 -47.80
CA ASP A 5 -19.86 57.63 -47.90
C ASP A 5 -19.69 59.09 -47.42
N GLU A 6 -20.40 60.03 -48.04
CA GLU A 6 -20.08 61.46 -47.98
C GLU A 6 -20.99 62.30 -47.06
N GLY A 7 -20.48 63.49 -46.68
CA GLY A 7 -21.31 64.65 -46.30
C GLY A 7 -21.71 64.71 -44.81
N ASN A 8 -21.63 65.85 -44.14
CA ASN A 8 -22.04 67.17 -44.65
C ASN A 8 -21.31 68.32 -43.91
N THR A 9 -21.18 69.48 -44.56
CA THR A 9 -20.54 70.69 -44.00
C THR A 9 -21.55 71.70 -43.47
N VAL A 10 -21.31 72.23 -42.28
CA VAL A 10 -21.91 73.48 -41.79
C VAL A 10 -20.80 74.38 -41.25
N LEU A 11 -20.79 75.63 -41.67
CA LEU A 11 -19.90 76.68 -41.18
C LEU A 11 -20.63 77.51 -40.12
N GLU A 12 -19.95 77.90 -39.03
CA GLU A 12 -19.76 79.32 -38.71
C GLU A 12 -18.74 79.55 -37.57
N LYS A 13 -17.92 80.57 -37.80
CA LYS A 13 -17.18 81.45 -36.88
C LYS A 13 -17.20 81.13 -35.36
N GLY A 14 -15.99 80.83 -34.88
CA GLY A 14 -15.24 81.84 -34.12
C GLY A 14 -15.57 82.04 -32.64
N ASN A 15 -14.81 81.35 -31.78
CA ASN A 15 -14.28 81.97 -30.57
C ASN A 15 -12.96 81.29 -30.18
N ASN A 16 -11.98 82.07 -29.71
CA ASN A 16 -10.65 81.55 -29.38
C ASN A 16 -10.31 81.79 -27.90
N PRO A 17 -10.87 81.02 -26.96
CA PRO A 17 -10.30 80.85 -25.62
C PRO A 17 -9.16 79.84 -25.70
N SER A 18 -8.06 80.11 -24.99
CA SER A 18 -6.89 79.24 -24.95
C SER A 18 -7.22 77.87 -24.35
N LEU A 19 -7.42 76.86 -25.21
CA LEU A 19 -7.39 75.47 -24.75
C LEU A 19 -5.99 75.18 -24.18
N LYS A 20 -5.93 74.81 -22.90
CA LYS A 20 -4.79 74.04 -22.39
C LYS A 20 -4.66 72.80 -23.27
N GLN A 21 -3.48 72.59 -23.85
CA GLN A 21 -3.17 71.34 -24.53
C GLN A 21 -3.09 70.24 -23.47
N GLY A 22 -4.19 69.49 -23.31
CA GLY A 22 -4.20 68.31 -22.46
C GLY A 22 -3.13 67.32 -22.92
N GLU A 23 -2.43 66.72 -21.97
CA GLU A 23 -1.21 65.99 -22.22
C GLU A 23 -1.38 64.84 -23.22
N VAL A 24 -0.44 64.75 -24.15
CA VAL A 24 -0.40 63.75 -25.22
C VAL A 24 0.66 62.71 -24.90
N GLY A 25 0.41 61.47 -25.30
CA GLY A 25 1.25 60.33 -25.02
C GLY A 25 0.76 59.09 -25.74
N ALA A 26 1.55 58.01 -25.69
CA ALA A 26 1.16 56.69 -26.16
C ALA A 26 1.08 55.71 -24.98
N VAL A 27 0.25 54.67 -25.10
CA VAL A 27 0.22 53.54 -24.17
C VAL A 27 0.39 52.22 -24.91
N PHE A 28 1.06 51.27 -24.27
CA PHE A 28 1.37 49.95 -24.81
C PHE A 28 0.99 48.90 -23.77
N ILE A 29 -0.18 48.27 -23.96
CA ILE A 29 -0.76 47.31 -23.02
C ILE A 29 -0.28 45.89 -23.37
N VAL A 30 0.15 45.12 -22.36
CA VAL A 30 0.61 43.74 -22.54
C VAL A 30 -0.57 42.81 -22.86
N PRO A 31 -0.60 42.16 -24.04
CA PRO A 31 -1.74 41.36 -24.45
C PRO A 31 -1.75 39.98 -23.77
N LYS A 32 -2.95 39.45 -23.47
CA LYS A 32 -3.14 38.15 -22.78
C LYS A 32 -2.54 36.93 -23.51
N ILE A 33 -2.08 37.08 -24.76
CA ILE A 33 -1.30 36.04 -25.45
C ILE A 33 0.15 35.98 -24.96
N LEU A 34 0.81 37.13 -24.77
CA LEU A 34 2.23 37.21 -24.41
C LEU A 34 2.49 36.60 -23.02
N ILE A 35 1.61 36.84 -22.05
CA ILE A 35 1.76 36.22 -20.72
C ILE A 35 1.58 34.69 -20.73
N ARG A 36 0.73 34.14 -21.62
CA ARG A 36 0.61 32.68 -21.79
C ARG A 36 1.84 32.10 -22.51
N GLU A 37 2.42 32.84 -23.44
CA GLU A 37 3.67 32.47 -24.11
C GLU A 37 4.84 32.46 -23.13
N HIS A 38 4.95 33.48 -22.27
CA HIS A 38 5.87 33.54 -21.14
C HIS A 38 5.72 32.34 -20.19
N GLU A 39 4.49 32.04 -19.73
CA GLU A 39 4.20 30.84 -18.92
C GLU A 39 4.64 29.54 -19.63
N ARG A 40 4.36 29.41 -20.93
CA ARG A 40 4.74 28.26 -21.77
C ARG A 40 6.26 28.11 -21.90
N VAL A 41 7.00 29.22 -22.04
CA VAL A 41 8.46 29.25 -22.13
C VAL A 41 9.08 28.82 -20.80
N ILE A 42 8.63 29.38 -19.66
CA ILE A 42 9.06 28.98 -18.32
C ILE A 42 8.79 27.48 -18.08
N LEU A 43 7.58 27.02 -18.39
CA LEU A 43 7.19 25.62 -18.21
C LEU A 43 8.10 24.68 -19.02
N LYS A 44 8.37 25.02 -20.30
CA LYS A 44 9.28 24.24 -21.16
C LYS A 44 10.72 24.28 -20.66
N GLN A 45 11.22 25.43 -20.22
CA GLN A 45 12.57 25.58 -19.68
C GLN A 45 12.75 24.69 -18.44
N ILE A 46 11.88 24.79 -17.44
CA ILE A 46 12.04 24.05 -16.19
C ILE A 46 11.86 22.54 -16.38
N LEU A 47 10.97 22.09 -17.28
CA LEU A 47 10.80 20.66 -17.60
C LEU A 47 12.04 20.01 -18.25
N GLN A 48 13.01 20.80 -18.72
CA GLN A 48 14.29 20.35 -19.29
C GLN A 48 15.39 20.14 -18.23
N ILE A 49 15.27 20.78 -17.06
CA ILE A 49 16.29 20.86 -16.00
C ILE A 49 15.75 20.46 -14.61
N LEU A 50 14.53 19.94 -14.53
CA LEU A 50 13.80 19.68 -13.28
C LEU A 50 14.55 18.77 -12.28
N ASP A 51 15.43 17.89 -12.78
CA ASP A 51 16.23 16.96 -11.99
C ASP A 51 17.61 17.54 -11.58
N GLN A 52 17.82 18.86 -11.69
CA GLN A 52 19.09 19.55 -11.43
C GLN A 52 18.92 20.70 -10.41
N ASP A 53 18.97 20.38 -9.12
CA ASP A 53 18.70 21.30 -8.00
C ASP A 53 19.49 22.62 -8.03
N GLU A 54 20.76 22.57 -8.47
CA GLU A 54 21.65 23.74 -8.62
C GLU A 54 21.16 24.76 -9.67
N LEU A 55 20.31 24.33 -10.61
CA LEU A 55 19.68 25.19 -11.63
C LEU A 55 18.22 25.50 -11.29
N VAL A 56 17.51 24.54 -10.68
CA VAL A 56 16.10 24.63 -10.28
C VAL A 56 16.00 24.70 -8.76
N GLN A 57 16.35 25.85 -8.20
CA GLN A 57 16.43 26.00 -6.75
C GLN A 57 15.04 25.84 -6.10
N PRO A 58 14.87 24.94 -5.12
CA PRO A 58 13.65 24.89 -4.31
C PRO A 58 13.64 26.04 -3.26
N PRO A 59 12.46 26.49 -2.79
CA PRO A 59 11.11 26.12 -3.22
C PRO A 59 10.68 26.79 -4.54
N LEU A 60 9.93 26.07 -5.38
CA LEU A 60 9.47 26.54 -6.70
C LEU A 60 8.47 27.71 -6.63
N ASP A 61 7.64 27.73 -5.58
CA ASP A 61 6.65 28.76 -5.26
C ASP A 61 7.29 30.08 -4.79
N LYS A 62 8.56 30.05 -4.42
CA LYS A 62 9.36 31.23 -4.03
C LYS A 62 10.33 31.62 -5.15
N PHE A 63 10.88 32.82 -5.03
CA PHE A 63 11.96 33.28 -5.91
C PHE A 63 13.26 32.50 -5.66
N PRO A 64 14.14 32.38 -6.67
CA PRO A 64 15.48 31.83 -6.48
C PRO A 64 16.24 32.65 -5.42
N TYR A 65 16.92 31.98 -4.50
CA TYR A 65 17.77 32.65 -3.51
C TYR A 65 19.05 33.23 -4.14
N LYS A 66 19.56 32.61 -5.22
CA LYS A 66 20.72 33.12 -5.95
C LYS A 66 20.28 34.25 -6.90
N LYS A 67 20.46 35.49 -6.43
CA LYS A 67 20.27 36.72 -7.21
C LYS A 67 21.58 37.13 -7.91
N LEU A 68 21.48 38.10 -8.81
CA LEU A 68 22.62 38.88 -9.31
C LEU A 68 22.88 40.02 -8.31
N GLU A 69 24.11 40.20 -7.86
CA GLU A 69 24.52 41.36 -7.08
C GLU A 69 24.94 42.48 -8.02
N LEU A 70 24.27 43.64 -7.95
CA LEU A 70 24.50 44.77 -8.86
C LEU A 70 25.70 45.63 -8.42
N PRO A 71 26.40 46.30 -9.34
CA PRO A 71 27.40 47.30 -8.98
C PRO A 71 26.71 48.62 -8.57
N LYS A 72 27.45 49.52 -7.91
CA LYS A 72 27.10 50.95 -7.93
C LYS A 72 27.31 51.47 -9.35
N TYR A 73 26.24 51.57 -10.13
CA TYR A 73 26.30 52.00 -11.53
C TYR A 73 25.95 53.47 -11.75
N ILE A 74 25.46 54.18 -10.72
CA ILE A 74 25.24 55.63 -10.75
C ILE A 74 26.29 56.40 -9.96
N ASP A 75 26.39 57.70 -10.25
CA ASP A 75 27.14 58.69 -9.47
C ASP A 75 26.57 58.82 -8.03
N GLU A 76 27.43 58.92 -7.02
CA GLU A 76 27.02 59.05 -5.61
C GLU A 76 26.29 60.37 -5.33
N LEU A 77 26.53 61.41 -6.13
CA LEU A 77 25.77 62.66 -6.11
C LEU A 77 24.35 62.53 -6.69
N LYS A 78 24.00 61.35 -7.23
CA LYS A 78 22.73 61.06 -7.92
C LYS A 78 22.39 62.09 -9.01
N THR A 79 23.43 62.54 -9.73
CA THR A 79 23.32 63.48 -10.85
C THR A 79 22.34 62.93 -11.89
N ARG A 80 21.33 63.73 -12.27
CA ARG A 80 20.35 63.35 -13.30
C ARG A 80 20.96 63.36 -14.71
N ASP A 81 20.36 62.60 -15.61
CA ASP A 81 20.75 62.52 -17.01
C ASP A 81 20.24 63.72 -17.84
N ALA A 82 20.62 63.77 -19.12
CA ALA A 82 20.22 64.84 -20.03
C ALA A 82 18.70 64.87 -20.33
N THR A 83 17.97 63.77 -20.13
CA THR A 83 16.50 63.76 -20.26
C THR A 83 15.77 64.19 -18.99
N ASN A 84 16.47 64.30 -17.85
CA ASN A 84 15.90 64.54 -16.52
C ASN A 84 14.98 63.40 -16.01
N THR A 85 15.01 62.22 -16.66
CA THR A 85 14.17 61.05 -16.34
C THR A 85 14.91 59.91 -15.67
N SER A 86 16.25 59.91 -15.67
CA SER A 86 17.07 58.88 -15.03
C SER A 86 18.29 59.47 -14.31
N TYR A 87 18.99 58.64 -13.54
CA TYR A 87 20.30 59.00 -13.00
C TYR A 87 21.40 58.69 -14.00
N LYS A 88 22.42 59.56 -14.06
CA LYS A 88 23.58 59.41 -14.92
C LYS A 88 24.38 58.17 -14.51
N MET A 89 24.46 57.20 -15.41
CA MET A 89 25.22 55.98 -15.20
C MET A 89 26.73 56.24 -15.39
N ILE A 90 27.54 55.78 -14.43
CA ILE A 90 29.01 55.79 -14.46
C ILE A 90 29.59 54.45 -14.94
N GLN A 91 28.81 53.37 -14.87
CA GLN A 91 29.15 52.05 -15.37
C GLN A 91 28.05 51.54 -16.32
N LEU A 92 28.44 50.87 -17.39
CA LEU A 92 27.56 50.30 -18.41
C LEU A 92 28.02 48.87 -18.76
N ASP A 93 27.14 48.02 -19.28
CA ASP A 93 27.53 46.74 -19.90
C ASP A 93 27.35 46.81 -21.42
N ALA A 94 28.43 46.59 -22.17
CA ALA A 94 28.44 46.63 -23.62
C ALA A 94 27.61 45.51 -24.30
N TYR A 95 27.14 44.52 -23.54
CA TYR A 95 26.10 43.58 -23.97
C TYR A 95 24.69 44.08 -23.63
N GLY A 96 24.50 44.76 -22.49
CA GLY A 96 23.23 45.35 -22.07
C GLY A 96 22.76 46.46 -23.02
N GLU A 97 23.65 47.36 -23.42
CA GLU A 97 23.38 48.42 -24.42
C GLU A 97 22.97 47.90 -25.80
N LYS A 98 23.18 46.61 -26.10
CA LYS A 98 22.73 45.98 -27.36
C LYS A 98 21.32 45.38 -27.26
N LYS A 99 20.70 45.43 -26.07
CA LYS A 99 19.37 44.87 -25.77
C LYS A 99 18.32 45.93 -25.49
N VAL A 100 18.73 47.13 -25.08
CA VAL A 100 17.85 48.26 -24.79
C VAL A 100 18.39 49.54 -25.41
N GLY A 101 17.54 50.28 -26.13
CA GLY A 101 17.88 51.59 -26.68
C GLY A 101 17.78 52.70 -25.65
N SER A 102 18.13 53.93 -26.06
CA SER A 102 18.22 55.07 -25.14
C SER A 102 16.89 55.42 -24.48
N ASN A 103 15.77 55.23 -25.19
CA ASN A 103 14.43 55.56 -24.72
C ASN A 103 13.75 54.37 -24.00
N GLY A 104 14.46 53.25 -23.80
CA GLY A 104 13.96 52.05 -23.11
C GLY A 104 13.34 50.99 -24.00
N GLU A 105 13.37 51.18 -25.32
CA GLU A 105 12.90 50.23 -26.33
C GLU A 105 13.78 48.97 -26.37
N LEU A 106 13.17 47.80 -26.50
CA LEU A 106 13.86 46.51 -26.39
C LEU A 106 14.19 45.92 -27.77
N PHE A 107 15.41 45.38 -27.90
CA PHE A 107 15.91 44.78 -29.13
C PHE A 107 15.99 43.24 -29.06
N GLY A 108 15.89 42.60 -30.24
CA GLY A 108 16.05 41.15 -30.38
C GLY A 108 14.84 40.32 -29.98
N GLY A 109 13.61 40.80 -30.21
CA GLY A 109 12.37 40.07 -29.91
C GLY A 109 11.99 40.02 -28.42
N ARG A 110 12.60 40.89 -27.60
CA ARG A 110 12.29 41.03 -26.17
C ARG A 110 11.10 41.96 -25.98
N HIS A 111 10.27 41.63 -25.01
CA HIS A 111 9.11 42.43 -24.61
C HIS A 111 9.05 42.51 -23.07
N TYR A 112 8.59 43.64 -22.54
CA TYR A 112 8.31 43.77 -21.11
C TYR A 112 7.07 42.96 -20.68
N LEU A 113 7.02 42.56 -19.42
CA LEU A 113 5.88 41.90 -18.79
C LEU A 113 4.84 42.87 -18.20
N PHE A 114 5.15 44.17 -18.17
CA PHE A 114 4.28 45.24 -17.69
C PHE A 114 3.85 46.18 -18.83
N ASN A 115 2.78 46.94 -18.59
CA ASN A 115 2.35 48.00 -19.49
C ASN A 115 3.39 49.13 -19.52
N THR A 116 3.60 49.75 -20.68
CA THR A 116 4.47 50.95 -20.80
C THR A 116 3.72 52.10 -21.45
N PHE A 117 4.19 53.33 -21.22
CA PHE A 117 3.60 54.55 -21.76
C PHE A 117 4.66 55.62 -22.02
N THR A 118 4.28 56.70 -22.69
CA THR A 118 5.11 57.89 -22.90
C THR A 118 4.33 59.16 -22.56
N PHE A 119 5.04 60.21 -22.11
CA PHE A 119 4.50 61.56 -21.96
C PHE A 119 5.23 62.52 -22.89
N THR A 120 4.55 63.50 -23.49
CA THR A 120 5.19 64.53 -24.35
C THR A 120 6.33 65.26 -23.62
N ALA A 121 6.19 65.52 -22.32
CA ALA A 121 7.21 66.18 -21.50
C ALA A 121 8.57 65.45 -21.50
N HIS A 122 8.56 64.12 -21.69
CA HIS A 122 9.73 63.25 -21.62
C HIS A 122 10.20 62.77 -23.00
N MET A 123 9.86 63.50 -24.07
CA MET A 123 10.38 63.33 -25.45
C MET A 123 10.30 61.90 -26.02
N GLY A 124 9.32 61.10 -25.56
CA GLY A 124 9.11 59.72 -26.03
C GLY A 124 9.89 58.63 -25.30
N VAL A 125 10.54 58.93 -24.17
CA VAL A 125 11.07 57.90 -23.25
C VAL A 125 9.95 56.99 -22.77
N LEU A 126 10.17 55.67 -22.79
CA LEU A 126 9.24 54.66 -22.27
C LEU A 126 9.29 54.63 -20.74
N LEU A 127 8.10 54.74 -20.15
CA LEU A 127 7.84 54.80 -18.72
C LEU A 127 6.98 53.61 -18.30
N VAL A 128 7.04 53.28 -17.01
CA VAL A 128 6.26 52.21 -16.38
C VAL A 128 5.87 52.63 -14.96
N LEU A 129 4.68 52.23 -14.51
CA LEU A 129 4.25 52.42 -13.13
C LEU A 129 5.06 51.55 -12.18
N LEU A 130 5.51 52.11 -11.06
CA LEU A 130 6.28 51.41 -10.04
C LEU A 130 5.52 50.16 -9.54
N GLN A 131 4.20 50.29 -9.36
CA GLN A 131 3.29 49.22 -8.97
C GLN A 131 3.28 48.05 -9.96
N ASP A 132 3.30 48.29 -11.28
CA ASP A 132 3.32 47.21 -12.28
C ASP A 132 4.70 46.52 -12.35
N VAL A 133 5.80 47.25 -12.10
CA VAL A 133 7.14 46.64 -11.96
C VAL A 133 7.19 45.73 -10.73
N ILE A 134 6.78 46.23 -9.56
CA ILE A 134 6.67 45.46 -8.31
C ILE A 134 5.78 44.22 -8.52
N LYS A 135 4.62 44.37 -9.16
CA LYS A 135 3.68 43.29 -9.46
C LYS A 135 4.25 42.24 -10.41
N VAL A 136 5.05 42.61 -11.42
CA VAL A 136 5.80 41.64 -12.26
C VAL A 136 6.88 40.94 -11.44
N LEU A 137 7.71 41.69 -10.71
CA LEU A 137 8.85 41.16 -9.96
C LEU A 137 8.46 40.20 -8.85
N TYR A 138 7.42 40.53 -8.08
CA TYR A 138 6.98 39.75 -6.92
C TYR A 138 5.79 38.83 -7.22
N GLN A 139 5.11 38.98 -8.37
CA GLN A 139 3.85 38.31 -8.76
C GLN A 139 2.88 38.17 -7.57
N SER A 140 2.59 39.31 -6.95
CA SER A 140 1.76 39.42 -5.75
C SER A 140 0.58 40.34 -6.02
N ASN A 141 -0.58 40.00 -5.47
CA ASN A 141 -1.74 40.90 -5.41
C ASN A 141 -1.76 41.72 -4.11
N ALA A 142 -0.90 41.40 -3.14
CA ALA A 142 -0.66 42.27 -2.00
C ALA A 142 0.23 43.42 -2.46
N THR A 143 -0.17 44.65 -2.12
CA THR A 143 0.65 45.85 -2.24
C THR A 143 1.88 45.69 -1.34
N HIS A 144 3.02 45.33 -1.94
CA HIS A 144 4.31 45.60 -1.31
C HIS A 144 4.45 47.11 -1.12
N ASP A 145 5.14 47.51 -0.05
CA ASP A 145 5.37 48.92 0.22
C ASP A 145 6.26 49.50 -0.89
N GLU A 146 5.77 50.55 -1.57
CA GLU A 146 6.54 51.26 -2.58
C GLU A 146 7.77 51.92 -1.96
N ASP A 147 7.69 52.39 -0.72
CA ASP A 147 8.77 53.14 -0.09
C ASP A 147 9.87 52.19 0.40
N GLU A 148 9.52 50.96 0.82
CA GLU A 148 10.51 49.88 1.03
C GLU A 148 11.24 49.55 -0.29
N PHE A 149 10.51 49.44 -1.40
CA PHE A 149 11.10 49.16 -2.71
C PHE A 149 12.03 50.27 -3.20
N ILE A 150 11.68 51.54 -2.96
CA ILE A 150 12.50 52.71 -3.31
C ILE A 150 13.77 52.77 -2.47
N VAL A 151 13.70 52.43 -1.18
CA VAL A 151 14.89 52.33 -0.31
C VAL A 151 15.78 51.14 -0.71
N GLN A 152 15.20 50.03 -1.17
CA GLN A 152 15.96 48.87 -1.66
C GLN A 152 16.62 49.09 -3.02
N HIS A 153 16.01 49.87 -3.91
CA HIS A 153 16.45 50.12 -5.29
C HIS A 153 16.79 51.60 -5.52
N ASP A 154 17.61 52.15 -4.62
CA ASP A 154 17.93 53.58 -4.54
C ASP A 154 18.70 54.14 -5.77
N GLN A 155 19.16 53.26 -6.67
CA GLN A 155 19.80 53.60 -7.94
C GLN A 155 18.81 53.92 -9.07
N ILE A 156 17.50 53.80 -8.82
CA ILE A 156 16.44 54.18 -9.77
C ILE A 156 15.90 55.57 -9.43
N LEU A 157 15.82 56.48 -10.42
CA LEU A 157 15.09 57.73 -10.26
C LEU A 157 13.59 57.47 -10.37
N VAL A 158 12.86 57.86 -9.32
CA VAL A 158 11.39 57.77 -9.25
C VAL A 158 10.78 59.15 -9.45
N MET A 159 9.69 59.20 -10.22
CA MET A 159 8.91 60.40 -10.52
C MET A 159 7.45 60.18 -10.14
N GLU A 160 6.71 61.25 -9.89
CA GLU A 160 5.27 61.22 -9.58
C GLU A 160 4.45 61.88 -10.68
N THR A 161 3.23 61.36 -10.92
CA THR A 161 2.32 61.92 -11.93
C THR A 161 1.69 63.24 -11.49
N SER A 162 1.57 64.17 -12.45
CA SER A 162 0.65 65.31 -12.33
C SER A 162 -0.82 64.86 -12.36
N GLU A 163 -1.76 65.74 -11.98
CA GLU A 163 -3.19 65.45 -12.08
C GLU A 163 -3.65 65.23 -13.54
N GLU A 164 -2.98 65.85 -14.51
CA GLU A 164 -3.23 65.65 -15.95
C GLU A 164 -2.65 64.29 -16.42
N GLN A 165 -1.47 63.90 -15.94
CA GLN A 165 -0.86 62.58 -16.17
C GLN A 165 -1.72 61.44 -15.62
N THR A 166 -2.23 61.55 -14.38
CA THR A 166 -3.13 60.56 -13.78
C THR A 166 -4.41 60.42 -14.63
N LYS A 167 -5.02 61.52 -15.08
CA LYS A 167 -6.21 61.48 -15.95
C LYS A 167 -5.92 60.86 -17.32
N PHE A 168 -4.75 61.10 -17.90
CA PHE A 168 -4.32 60.44 -19.15
C PHE A 168 -4.19 58.93 -18.95
N LEU A 169 -3.53 58.47 -17.89
CA LEU A 169 -3.33 57.04 -17.62
C LEU A 169 -4.65 56.31 -17.32
N ALA A 170 -5.58 56.96 -16.61
CA ALA A 170 -6.91 56.44 -16.32
C ALA A 170 -7.74 56.28 -17.60
N LYS A 171 -7.84 57.35 -18.42
CA LYS A 171 -8.58 57.35 -19.70
C LYS A 171 -8.08 56.29 -20.69
N ASN A 172 -6.80 55.93 -20.62
CA ASN A 172 -6.17 54.92 -21.48
C ASN A 172 -6.07 53.52 -20.83
N GLY A 173 -6.71 53.30 -19.68
CA GLY A 173 -6.81 51.97 -19.05
C GLY A 173 -5.51 51.41 -18.46
N VAL A 174 -4.52 52.27 -18.19
CA VAL A 174 -3.26 51.87 -17.51
C VAL A 174 -3.49 51.79 -15.99
N ILE A 175 -4.32 52.69 -15.44
CA ILE A 175 -4.84 52.64 -14.07
C ILE A 175 -6.38 52.60 -14.08
N PRO A 176 -7.05 52.17 -12.98
CA PRO A 176 -8.50 52.23 -12.87
C PRO A 176 -9.06 53.65 -13.02
N GLU A 177 -10.26 53.80 -13.61
CA GLU A 177 -10.88 55.11 -13.84
C GLU A 177 -11.21 55.89 -12.55
N GLU A 178 -11.47 55.18 -11.44
CA GLU A 178 -11.76 55.77 -10.13
C GLU A 178 -10.50 56.20 -9.33
N SER A 179 -9.29 55.92 -9.85
CA SER A 179 -8.04 56.21 -9.15
C SER A 179 -7.76 57.72 -9.01
N LYS A 180 -7.54 58.18 -7.78
CA LYS A 180 -7.25 59.57 -7.43
C LYS A 180 -5.92 59.65 -6.67
N GLY A 181 -5.02 60.53 -7.11
CA GLY A 181 -3.71 60.78 -6.51
C GLY A 181 -2.61 60.99 -7.55
N SER A 182 -1.39 61.24 -7.08
CA SER A 182 -0.17 60.99 -7.85
C SER A 182 0.15 59.50 -7.82
N PHE A 183 0.80 59.02 -8.88
CA PHE A 183 1.29 57.65 -9.03
C PHE A 183 2.79 57.68 -9.30
N LYS A 184 3.55 56.79 -8.65
CA LYS A 184 4.99 56.68 -8.85
C LYS A 184 5.29 55.93 -10.15
N TYR A 185 6.17 56.49 -10.99
CA TYR A 185 6.63 55.91 -12.24
C TYR A 185 8.15 56.03 -12.41
N ILE A 186 8.71 55.12 -13.22
CA ILE A 186 10.14 55.04 -13.54
C ILE A 186 10.32 54.81 -15.04
N THR A 187 11.54 54.95 -15.56
CA THR A 187 11.82 54.57 -16.96
C THR A 187 11.85 53.06 -17.12
N ALA A 188 11.35 52.56 -18.24
CA ALA A 188 11.44 51.13 -18.58
C ALA A 188 12.92 50.69 -18.73
N ARG A 189 13.79 51.60 -19.19
CA ARG A 189 15.25 51.40 -19.25
C ARG A 189 15.87 51.12 -17.88
N SER A 190 15.56 51.92 -16.86
CA SER A 190 16.07 51.68 -15.49
C SER A 190 15.54 50.37 -14.90
N ALA A 191 14.27 50.01 -15.17
CA ALA A 191 13.73 48.71 -14.78
C ALA A 191 14.47 47.54 -15.44
N PHE A 192 14.88 47.66 -16.71
CA PHE A 192 15.68 46.63 -17.37
C PHE A 192 17.13 46.56 -16.87
N VAL A 193 17.76 47.70 -16.58
CA VAL A 193 19.13 47.77 -16.06
C VAL A 193 19.23 47.16 -14.65
N GLU A 194 18.25 47.41 -13.78
CA GLU A 194 18.20 46.83 -12.43
C GLU A 194 17.83 45.34 -12.46
N PHE A 195 16.73 44.98 -13.13
CA PHE A 195 16.11 43.66 -12.96
C PHE A 195 16.38 42.65 -14.08
N GLY A 196 16.92 43.10 -15.22
CA GLY A 196 17.35 42.26 -16.32
C GLY A 196 16.25 41.33 -16.84
N ALA A 197 16.57 40.03 -16.92
CA ALA A 197 15.66 39.00 -17.42
C ALA A 197 14.34 38.92 -16.62
N SER A 198 14.34 39.39 -15.37
CA SER A 198 13.22 39.28 -14.42
C SER A 198 12.00 40.15 -14.79
N VAL A 199 12.15 41.11 -15.70
CA VAL A 199 11.05 41.94 -16.24
C VAL A 199 10.70 41.62 -17.71
N ILE A 200 11.41 40.68 -18.33
CA ILE A 200 11.28 40.33 -19.76
C ILE A 200 10.44 39.08 -19.96
N ALA A 201 9.59 39.08 -20.98
CA ALA A 201 8.69 37.99 -21.34
C ALA A 201 9.42 36.70 -21.72
N GLY A 202 9.74 35.88 -20.72
CA GLY A 202 10.43 34.60 -20.87
C GLY A 202 11.96 34.70 -20.76
N GLY A 203 12.48 35.79 -20.19
CA GLY A 203 13.90 36.07 -20.11
C GLY A 203 14.72 35.00 -19.39
N GLN A 204 15.90 34.71 -19.92
CA GLN A 204 16.88 33.78 -19.36
C GLN A 204 18.02 34.55 -18.68
N ARG A 205 18.60 33.95 -17.61
CA ARG A 205 19.78 34.55 -16.95
C ARG A 205 20.92 34.73 -17.94
N ILE A 206 21.74 35.75 -17.72
CA ILE A 206 22.80 36.21 -18.63
C ILE A 206 22.20 36.73 -19.96
N VAL A 207 21.65 35.86 -20.81
CA VAL A 207 21.25 36.18 -22.19
C VAL A 207 20.22 37.31 -22.27
N ASP A 208 19.34 37.45 -21.27
CA ASP A 208 18.35 38.52 -21.20
C ASP A 208 18.51 39.46 -20.00
N ASP A 209 19.56 39.29 -19.19
CA ASP A 209 19.97 40.29 -18.20
C ASP A 209 20.75 41.43 -18.89
N TYR A 210 20.68 42.66 -18.39
CA TYR A 210 21.51 43.76 -18.87
C TYR A 210 23.01 43.52 -18.57
N TRP A 211 23.33 43.14 -17.32
CA TRP A 211 24.69 42.95 -16.80
C TRP A 211 25.31 41.57 -17.13
N GLU A 212 25.38 41.19 -18.41
CA GLU A 212 25.98 39.91 -18.84
C GLU A 212 27.37 39.64 -18.25
N SER A 213 28.23 40.66 -18.28
CA SER A 213 29.64 40.57 -17.94
C SER A 213 29.85 40.36 -16.44
N LEU A 214 28.88 40.78 -15.64
CA LEU A 214 28.86 40.58 -14.18
C LEU A 214 28.21 39.24 -13.82
N ALA A 215 27.11 38.87 -14.47
CA ALA A 215 26.45 37.58 -14.26
C ALA A 215 27.41 36.39 -14.52
N LYS A 216 28.22 36.49 -15.58
CA LYS A 216 29.28 35.50 -15.90
C LYS A 216 30.36 35.44 -14.81
N LYS A 217 30.71 36.56 -14.18
CA LYS A 217 31.70 36.61 -13.06
C LYS A 217 31.15 36.04 -11.75
N GLN A 218 29.85 36.16 -11.49
CA GLN A 218 29.19 35.68 -10.26
C GLN A 218 28.78 34.19 -10.31
N ASN A 219 29.28 33.44 -11.30
CA ASN A 219 28.93 32.03 -11.53
C ASN A 219 27.41 31.81 -11.63
N LEU A 220 26.69 32.73 -12.29
CA LEU A 220 25.33 32.48 -12.76
C LEU A 220 25.39 31.66 -14.06
N SER A 221 24.27 31.04 -14.43
CA SER A 221 24.14 30.21 -15.63
C SER A 221 22.82 30.49 -16.33
N SER A 222 22.82 30.47 -17.67
CA SER A 222 21.63 30.77 -18.50
C SER A 222 20.43 29.86 -18.22
N HIS A 223 20.69 28.66 -17.68
CA HIS A 223 19.66 27.69 -17.34
C HIS A 223 19.11 27.84 -15.91
N GLN A 224 19.62 28.78 -15.09
CA GLN A 224 19.06 29.01 -13.76
C GLN A 224 17.65 29.63 -13.84
N ARG A 225 16.78 29.24 -12.91
CA ARG A 225 15.42 29.77 -12.80
C ARG A 225 15.45 31.26 -12.46
N VAL A 226 14.76 32.07 -13.27
CA VAL A 226 14.55 33.52 -13.00
C VAL A 226 13.32 33.75 -12.13
N PHE A 227 12.18 33.18 -12.52
CA PHE A 227 10.86 33.51 -11.99
C PHE A 227 10.40 32.54 -10.89
N LYS A 228 9.56 33.01 -9.95
CA LYS A 228 8.75 32.09 -9.11
C LYS A 228 7.68 31.41 -9.96
N LEU A 229 7.23 30.23 -9.53
CA LEU A 229 6.15 29.50 -10.19
C LEU A 229 4.82 29.67 -9.46
N SER A 230 3.78 29.97 -10.22
CA SER A 230 2.41 29.90 -9.73
C SER A 230 2.02 28.46 -9.41
N THR A 231 1.04 28.28 -8.52
CA THR A 231 0.45 26.96 -8.21
C THR A 231 -0.13 26.26 -9.44
N SER A 232 -0.59 27.05 -10.43
CA SER A 232 -1.04 26.59 -11.76
C SER A 232 0.10 26.01 -12.60
N LEU A 233 1.30 26.62 -12.58
CA LEU A 233 2.47 26.07 -13.26
C LEU A 233 3.01 24.82 -12.54
N ILE A 234 3.04 24.82 -11.21
CA ILE A 234 3.50 23.65 -10.43
C ILE A 234 2.57 22.44 -10.65
N SER A 235 1.25 22.63 -10.70
CA SER A 235 0.32 21.53 -11.00
C SER A 235 0.44 21.03 -12.45
N LYS A 236 0.74 21.91 -13.42
CA LYS A 236 1.07 21.51 -14.80
C LYS A 236 2.39 20.73 -14.88
N ILE A 237 3.40 21.07 -14.07
CA ILE A 237 4.64 20.26 -13.97
C ILE A 237 4.31 18.85 -13.46
N SER A 238 3.54 18.71 -12.38
CA SER A 238 3.12 17.39 -11.86
C SER A 238 2.32 16.57 -12.89
N LEU A 239 1.45 17.21 -13.66
CA LEU A 239 0.68 16.58 -14.75
C LEU A 239 1.61 16.06 -15.86
N LEU A 240 2.60 16.85 -16.27
CA LEU A 240 3.54 16.51 -17.34
C LEU A 240 4.70 15.59 -16.89
N ARG A 241 4.97 15.51 -15.58
CA ARG A 241 6.01 14.66 -14.96
C ARG A 241 5.48 13.97 -13.69
N PRO A 242 4.72 12.86 -13.81
CA PRO A 242 4.19 12.13 -12.66
C PRO A 242 5.26 11.67 -11.64
N SER A 243 6.51 11.44 -12.08
CA SER A 243 7.66 11.16 -11.20
C SER A 243 7.91 12.27 -10.17
N PHE A 244 7.76 13.54 -10.54
CA PHE A 244 7.93 14.68 -9.64
C PHE A 244 6.89 14.67 -8.50
N GLN A 245 5.66 14.24 -8.79
CA GLN A 245 4.62 14.09 -7.76
C GLN A 245 4.91 12.89 -6.84
N ASN A 246 5.38 11.77 -7.39
CA ASN A 246 5.76 10.59 -6.59
C ASN A 246 6.91 10.91 -5.61
N ASN A 247 7.94 11.64 -6.04
CA ASN A 247 9.06 12.04 -5.18
C ASN A 247 8.62 12.92 -3.99
N ARG A 248 7.59 13.76 -4.15
CA ARG A 248 7.01 14.52 -3.03
C ARG A 248 6.28 13.62 -2.03
N ILE A 249 5.66 12.55 -2.50
CA ILE A 249 4.91 11.60 -1.66
C ILE A 249 5.86 10.63 -0.94
N SER A 250 6.91 10.13 -1.60
CA SER A 250 7.91 9.26 -0.97
C SER A 250 8.61 9.97 0.19
N ASN A 251 9.06 11.22 -0.01
CA ASN A 251 9.81 11.94 1.01
C ASN A 251 8.94 12.26 2.24
N ALA A 252 7.64 12.53 2.06
CA ALA A 252 6.69 12.67 3.17
C ALA A 252 6.44 11.35 3.93
N ASN A 253 6.45 10.22 3.21
CA ASN A 253 6.29 8.89 3.80
C ASN A 253 7.56 8.41 4.53
N GLU A 254 8.76 8.74 4.06
CA GLU A 254 10.02 8.39 4.75
C GLU A 254 10.17 9.14 6.08
N ILE A 255 9.77 10.41 6.13
CA ILE A 255 9.73 11.22 7.37
C ILE A 255 8.78 10.61 8.41
N SER A 256 7.66 10.01 7.99
CA SER A 256 6.69 9.37 8.89
C SER A 256 6.97 7.89 9.20
N ALA A 257 7.77 7.20 8.38
CA ALA A 257 8.24 5.84 8.65
C ALA A 257 9.33 5.79 9.72
N ASN A 258 10.26 6.77 9.72
CA ASN A 258 11.42 6.76 10.61
C ASN A 258 11.10 6.92 12.11
N THR A 259 9.90 7.39 12.47
CA THR A 259 9.44 7.49 13.88
C THR A 259 8.86 6.20 14.45
N ASN A 260 8.66 5.13 13.65
CA ASN A 260 7.88 3.95 14.06
C ASN A 260 8.65 2.60 14.00
N ASN A 261 9.97 2.61 13.85
CA ASN A 261 10.78 1.41 13.58
C ASN A 261 11.20 0.58 14.83
N THR A 262 10.26 0.26 15.72
CA THR A 262 10.45 -0.73 16.82
C THR A 262 9.39 -1.83 16.87
N CYS A 263 8.67 -2.11 15.77
CA CYS A 263 7.84 -3.31 15.64
C CYS A 263 8.68 -4.60 15.53
N THR A 264 9.13 -5.14 16.66
CA THR A 264 9.61 -6.52 16.78
C THR A 264 8.51 -7.51 16.38
N ILE A 265 8.85 -8.57 15.63
CA ILE A 265 7.87 -9.63 15.38
C ILE A 265 7.77 -10.46 16.65
N SER A 266 6.66 -10.31 17.35
CA SER A 266 6.23 -11.23 18.38
C SER A 266 5.87 -12.56 17.71
N THR A 267 6.78 -13.54 17.79
CA THR A 267 6.60 -14.91 17.26
C THR A 267 5.37 -15.62 17.86
N SER A 268 4.89 -15.14 19.02
CA SER A 268 3.65 -15.54 19.69
C SER A 268 2.34 -15.27 18.91
N LYS A 269 2.39 -14.68 17.71
CA LYS A 269 1.20 -14.45 16.86
C LYS A 269 0.84 -15.60 15.92
N PHE A 270 1.68 -16.63 15.77
CA PHE A 270 1.42 -17.77 14.88
C PHE A 270 0.85 -18.99 15.64
N GLU A 271 0.07 -19.82 14.95
CA GLU A 271 -0.51 -21.02 15.56
C GLU A 271 0.53 -22.13 15.75
N SER A 272 0.37 -22.92 16.83
CA SER A 272 1.20 -24.09 17.10
C SER A 272 0.90 -25.25 16.13
N GLN A 273 1.95 -26.00 15.79
CA GLN A 273 1.93 -27.08 14.80
C GLN A 273 1.36 -28.39 15.38
N TYR A 274 1.76 -28.71 16.61
CA TYR A 274 1.47 -29.96 17.32
C TYR A 274 0.00 -30.39 17.46
N PRO A 275 -1.02 -29.51 17.59
CA PRO A 275 -2.41 -29.95 17.64
C PRO A 275 -3.02 -30.29 16.25
N ILE A 276 -2.29 -30.06 15.15
CA ILE A 276 -2.80 -30.23 13.78
C ILE A 276 -2.15 -31.42 13.09
N VAL A 277 -0.82 -31.51 13.13
CA VAL A 277 -0.07 -32.55 12.39
C VAL A 277 0.22 -33.76 13.28
N THR A 278 0.11 -34.97 12.73
CA THR A 278 0.53 -36.21 13.38
C THR A 278 1.77 -36.73 12.65
N GLU A 279 2.93 -36.58 13.26
CA GLU A 279 4.20 -37.17 12.83
C GLU A 279 5.14 -37.29 14.03
N GLN A 280 6.20 -38.09 13.92
CA GLN A 280 7.22 -38.14 14.97
C GLN A 280 7.95 -36.77 15.04
N PRO A 281 7.97 -36.08 16.20
CA PRO A 281 8.41 -34.67 16.25
C PRO A 281 9.92 -34.51 16.33
N SER A 282 10.61 -35.42 17.03
CA SER A 282 12.07 -35.54 17.02
C SER A 282 12.56 -35.86 15.61
N ALA A 283 13.61 -35.18 15.15
CA ALA A 283 14.27 -35.51 13.89
C ALA A 283 15.19 -36.73 14.05
N GLU A 284 15.85 -36.79 15.20
CA GLU A 284 16.85 -37.78 15.60
C GLU A 284 16.26 -39.20 15.55
N ILE A 285 15.03 -39.38 16.04
CA ILE A 285 14.32 -40.67 15.99
C ILE A 285 13.89 -41.03 14.55
N ARG A 286 13.65 -40.05 13.67
CA ARG A 286 13.32 -40.30 12.26
C ARG A 286 14.55 -40.68 11.44
N GLU A 287 15.70 -40.06 11.72
CA GLU A 287 16.98 -40.44 11.11
C GLU A 287 17.43 -41.83 11.59
N ALA A 288 17.38 -42.11 12.90
CA ALA A 288 17.64 -43.46 13.41
C ALA A 288 16.70 -44.52 12.79
N TYR A 289 15.41 -44.20 12.66
CA TYR A 289 14.46 -45.05 11.95
C TYR A 289 14.86 -45.31 10.49
N ILE A 290 15.22 -44.28 9.72
CA ILE A 290 15.54 -44.47 8.30
C ILE A 290 16.86 -45.22 8.10
N GLU A 291 17.84 -45.00 8.98
CA GLU A 291 19.14 -45.69 8.99
C GLU A 291 19.01 -47.18 9.33
N ASN A 292 18.24 -47.55 10.35
CA ASN A 292 17.98 -48.96 10.66
C ASN A 292 17.04 -49.59 9.60
N PHE A 293 16.04 -48.88 9.10
CA PHE A 293 15.18 -49.36 8.01
C PHE A 293 15.96 -49.66 6.72
N ALA A 294 16.95 -48.83 6.36
CA ALA A 294 17.85 -49.06 5.24
C ALA A 294 18.72 -50.33 5.40
N LYS A 295 18.96 -50.76 6.64
CA LYS A 295 19.66 -52.02 7.00
C LYS A 295 18.72 -53.22 7.09
N GLY A 296 17.40 -53.00 7.01
CA GLY A 296 16.38 -54.04 7.25
C GLY A 296 16.08 -54.31 8.73
N GLU A 297 16.51 -53.44 9.63
CA GLU A 297 16.41 -53.58 11.08
C GLU A 297 15.21 -52.80 11.65
N HIS A 298 14.79 -53.15 12.88
CA HIS A 298 13.73 -52.47 13.61
C HIS A 298 14.28 -51.67 14.80
N ILE A 299 13.71 -50.48 15.06
CA ILE A 299 13.95 -49.70 16.27
C ILE A 299 12.77 -49.78 17.24
N SER A 300 13.00 -49.49 18.52
CA SER A 300 11.97 -49.54 19.57
C SER A 300 10.92 -48.41 19.49
N ALA A 301 11.19 -47.33 18.75
CA ALA A 301 10.30 -46.17 18.65
C ALA A 301 9.43 -46.24 17.38
N ILE A 302 8.13 -46.01 17.54
CA ILE A 302 7.21 -45.96 16.40
C ILE A 302 7.38 -44.65 15.61
N VAL A 303 7.45 -44.76 14.27
CA VAL A 303 7.49 -43.61 13.36
C VAL A 303 6.28 -43.66 12.42
N PRO A 304 5.16 -43.00 12.76
CA PRO A 304 3.96 -42.99 11.93
C PRO A 304 4.08 -42.04 10.73
N GLY A 305 3.36 -42.35 9.66
CA GLY A 305 3.24 -41.47 8.49
C GLY A 305 2.57 -40.13 8.80
N GLN A 306 2.97 -39.09 8.06
CA GLN A 306 2.53 -37.70 8.29
C GLN A 306 1.04 -37.52 7.92
N SER A 307 0.22 -37.04 8.86
CA SER A 307 -1.22 -36.83 8.63
C SER A 307 -1.81 -35.63 9.41
N ILE A 308 -3.13 -35.40 9.31
CA ILE A 308 -3.86 -34.45 10.18
C ILE A 308 -4.60 -35.18 11.31
N SER A 309 -4.46 -34.67 12.53
CA SER A 309 -5.14 -35.20 13.72
C SER A 309 -6.67 -35.07 13.62
N GLY A 310 -7.42 -36.16 13.83
CA GLY A 310 -8.89 -36.16 13.92
C GLY A 310 -9.56 -37.45 13.44
N THR A 311 -10.65 -37.87 14.09
CA THR A 311 -11.37 -39.15 13.86
C THR A 311 -12.85 -38.94 13.52
N LEU A 312 -13.44 -39.82 12.69
CA LEU A 312 -14.81 -39.72 12.16
C LEU A 312 -15.66 -40.94 12.56
N GLU A 313 -16.12 -40.99 13.81
CA GLU A 313 -16.92 -42.09 14.38
C GLU A 313 -18.42 -41.99 14.03
N LEU A 314 -18.77 -42.21 12.75
CA LEU A 314 -20.11 -41.93 12.22
C LEU A 314 -21.23 -42.66 12.97
N SER A 315 -21.16 -43.99 13.13
CA SER A 315 -22.21 -44.81 13.77
C SER A 315 -22.34 -44.60 15.28
N ALA A 316 -21.32 -44.01 15.93
CA ALA A 316 -21.39 -43.61 17.32
C ALA A 316 -22.20 -42.32 17.53
N GLN A 317 -22.28 -41.48 16.48
CA GLN A 317 -22.80 -40.11 16.51
C GLN A 317 -24.16 -39.97 15.81
N PHE A 318 -24.33 -40.65 14.68
CA PHE A 318 -25.56 -40.73 13.89
C PHE A 318 -26.18 -42.11 14.10
N ARG A 319 -27.47 -42.12 14.43
CA ARG A 319 -28.27 -43.32 14.67
C ARG A 319 -29.66 -43.06 14.09
N VAL A 320 -30.17 -44.03 13.35
CA VAL A 320 -31.52 -44.00 12.77
C VAL A 320 -32.53 -43.60 13.86
N PRO A 321 -33.33 -42.53 13.65
CA PRO A 321 -34.39 -42.17 14.58
C PRO A 321 -35.45 -43.28 14.63
N ARG A 322 -36.08 -43.48 15.79
CA ARG A 322 -37.13 -44.50 15.96
C ARG A 322 -38.45 -43.81 16.28
N TYR A 323 -39.30 -43.74 15.26
CA TYR A 323 -40.67 -43.22 15.31
C TYR A 323 -41.70 -44.33 15.59
N HIS A 324 -41.27 -45.60 15.65
CA HIS A 324 -42.09 -46.73 16.10
C HIS A 324 -41.78 -47.13 17.56
N SER A 325 -42.80 -47.62 18.29
CA SER A 325 -42.56 -48.44 19.50
C SER A 325 -42.29 -49.90 19.12
N LYS A 326 -41.76 -50.69 20.07
CA LYS A 326 -41.32 -52.09 19.85
C LYS A 326 -42.33 -52.96 19.10
N ASN A 327 -43.62 -52.81 19.40
CA ASN A 327 -44.69 -53.70 18.91
C ASN A 327 -45.55 -53.03 17.82
N SER A 328 -45.32 -51.75 17.51
CA SER A 328 -46.21 -50.94 16.67
C SER A 328 -46.33 -51.47 15.24
N PHE A 329 -45.22 -51.89 14.61
CA PHE A 329 -45.24 -52.58 13.31
C PHE A 329 -45.93 -53.95 13.37
N GLN A 330 -45.82 -54.68 14.49
CA GLN A 330 -46.49 -55.98 14.65
C GLN A 330 -48.01 -55.81 14.75
N GLN A 331 -48.48 -54.80 15.50
CA GLN A 331 -49.90 -54.47 15.62
C GLN A 331 -50.48 -54.02 14.29
N ALA A 332 -49.80 -53.10 13.57
CA ALA A 332 -50.21 -52.68 12.23
C ALA A 332 -50.27 -53.84 11.23
N LEU A 333 -49.35 -54.81 11.32
CA LEU A 333 -49.37 -56.02 10.50
C LEU A 333 -50.53 -56.96 10.86
N GLN A 334 -50.80 -57.18 12.15
CA GLN A 334 -51.94 -57.98 12.63
C GLN A 334 -53.29 -57.39 12.19
N MET A 335 -53.43 -56.06 12.24
CA MET A 335 -54.61 -55.33 11.77
C MET A 335 -54.70 -55.21 10.23
N LYS A 336 -53.72 -55.72 9.48
CA LYS A 336 -53.53 -55.49 8.02
C LYS A 336 -53.52 -54.00 7.62
N ALA A 337 -53.15 -53.12 8.55
CA ALA A 337 -53.24 -51.67 8.43
C ALA A 337 -51.91 -51.00 7.98
N MET A 338 -51.01 -51.77 7.37
CA MET A 338 -49.66 -51.33 6.95
C MET A 338 -49.65 -50.18 5.93
N ASP A 339 -50.72 -50.09 5.13
CA ASP A 339 -50.92 -49.07 4.09
C ASP A 339 -52.12 -48.16 4.41
N ILE A 340 -52.61 -48.20 5.66
CA ILE A 340 -53.73 -47.37 6.14
C ILE A 340 -53.18 -46.25 7.04
N PRO A 341 -53.63 -44.98 6.85
CA PRO A 341 -53.23 -43.86 7.69
C PRO A 341 -53.43 -44.11 9.19
N ILE A 342 -52.40 -43.82 9.99
CA ILE A 342 -52.37 -44.11 11.44
C ILE A 342 -53.44 -43.37 12.24
N GLY A 343 -53.91 -42.22 11.74
CA GLY A 343 -55.06 -41.51 12.29
C GLY A 343 -56.38 -42.29 12.27
N ARG A 344 -56.50 -43.34 11.43
CA ARG A 344 -57.67 -44.24 11.37
C ARG A 344 -57.45 -45.59 12.07
N HIS A 345 -56.27 -45.84 12.65
CA HIS A 345 -56.04 -47.10 13.39
C HIS A 345 -56.91 -47.20 14.65
N GLU A 346 -57.35 -46.06 15.18
CA GLU A 346 -58.31 -45.98 16.31
C GLU A 346 -59.72 -46.46 15.90
N GLU A 347 -60.20 -46.03 14.72
CA GLU A 347 -61.47 -46.51 14.12
C GLU A 347 -61.41 -48.01 13.81
N LEU A 348 -60.26 -48.49 13.31
CA LEU A 348 -60.05 -49.92 13.02
C LEU A 348 -59.92 -50.79 14.27
N LEU A 349 -59.33 -50.29 15.36
CA LEU A 349 -59.30 -51.00 16.64
C LEU A 349 -60.72 -51.17 17.20
N ALA A 350 -61.52 -50.10 17.21
CA ALA A 350 -62.92 -50.18 17.64
C ALA A 350 -63.76 -51.14 16.78
N GLN A 351 -63.49 -51.22 15.47
CA GLN A 351 -64.12 -52.21 14.57
C GLN A 351 -63.63 -53.65 14.82
N TYR A 352 -62.37 -53.85 15.23
CA TYR A 352 -61.84 -55.16 15.59
C TYR A 352 -62.42 -55.67 16.92
N GLU A 353 -62.54 -54.78 17.92
CA GLU A 353 -63.12 -55.10 19.23
C GLU A 353 -64.63 -55.38 19.14
N SER A 354 -65.36 -54.71 18.24
CA SER A 354 -66.79 -54.94 17.99
C SER A 354 -67.11 -56.08 17.00
N GLN A 355 -66.10 -56.77 16.47
CA GLN A 355 -66.27 -58.02 15.70
C GLN A 355 -65.85 -59.29 16.47
N ALA A 356 -65.50 -59.16 17.75
CA ALA A 356 -65.28 -60.32 18.62
C ALA A 356 -66.62 -61.01 18.96
N PRO A 357 -66.80 -62.32 18.70
CA PRO A 357 -68.01 -63.04 19.09
C PRO A 357 -68.06 -63.31 20.60
N ASP A 358 -69.24 -63.21 21.20
CA ASP A 358 -69.53 -63.74 22.54
C ASP A 358 -69.31 -65.26 22.57
N GLY A 359 -68.11 -65.71 22.96
CA GLY A 359 -67.77 -67.13 22.85
C GLY A 359 -66.36 -67.58 23.28
N SER A 360 -65.57 -66.76 23.98
CA SER A 360 -64.30 -67.23 24.57
C SER A 360 -64.01 -66.56 25.92
N ALA A 361 -63.46 -67.35 26.85
CA ALA A 361 -63.35 -66.94 28.26
C ALA A 361 -62.34 -65.80 28.48
N SER A 362 -62.60 -65.03 29.54
CA SER A 362 -61.78 -63.91 30.00
C SER A 362 -60.39 -64.35 30.49
N ILE A 363 -59.41 -64.40 29.58
CA ILE A 363 -57.99 -64.40 29.94
C ILE A 363 -57.53 -62.95 30.11
N SER A 364 -57.75 -62.42 31.32
CA SER A 364 -57.10 -61.19 31.76
C SER A 364 -55.60 -61.43 31.97
N LEU A 365 -54.77 -60.72 31.21
CA LEU A 365 -53.31 -60.68 31.40
C LEU A 365 -52.85 -59.22 31.59
N PRO A 366 -51.86 -58.96 32.46
CA PRO A 366 -52.14 -58.01 33.54
C PRO A 366 -51.53 -56.61 33.33
N ASN A 367 -52.24 -55.60 33.83
CA ASN A 367 -51.62 -54.37 34.31
C ASN A 367 -50.92 -54.66 35.64
N HIS A 368 -49.64 -54.24 35.79
CA HIS A 368 -48.78 -54.47 36.97
C HIS A 368 -48.40 -55.97 37.14
N ILE A 369 -47.17 -56.45 37.40
CA ILE A 369 -45.93 -56.07 38.12
C ILE A 369 -44.76 -56.93 37.50
N PRO A 370 -43.42 -56.72 37.67
CA PRO A 370 -42.62 -55.60 38.18
C PRO A 370 -41.63 -55.02 37.14
N SER A 371 -40.77 -54.09 37.57
CA SER A 371 -39.50 -53.80 36.88
C SER A 371 -38.54 -55.01 36.94
N VAL A 372 -38.13 -55.51 35.77
CA VAL A 372 -37.02 -56.48 35.66
C VAL A 372 -35.73 -55.74 35.32
N ASN A 373 -34.84 -55.62 36.30
CA ASN A 373 -33.49 -55.07 36.09
C ASN A 373 -32.71 -55.93 35.08
N PRO A 374 -32.12 -55.35 34.02
CA PRO A 374 -31.19 -56.06 33.15
C PRO A 374 -29.80 -56.19 33.82
N SER A 375 -29.74 -56.81 34.99
CA SER A 375 -28.49 -57.10 35.72
C SER A 375 -27.75 -58.32 35.17
N ASN A 376 -27.71 -58.47 33.85
CA ASN A 376 -26.92 -59.47 33.14
C ASN A 376 -25.87 -58.78 32.27
N LYS A 377 -24.68 -58.60 32.86
CA LYS A 377 -23.48 -58.19 32.13
C LYS A 377 -23.09 -59.33 31.16
N PRO A 378 -22.93 -59.11 29.85
CA PRO A 378 -22.26 -60.11 29.02
C PRO A 378 -20.83 -60.31 29.55
N ILE A 379 -20.42 -61.57 29.67
CA ILE A 379 -19.12 -61.94 30.24
C ILE A 379 -18.00 -61.29 29.41
N LYS A 380 -17.14 -60.49 30.05
CA LYS A 380 -15.97 -59.91 29.39
C LYS A 380 -15.05 -61.04 28.90
N ARG A 381 -14.91 -61.19 27.58
CA ARG A 381 -13.86 -62.00 26.97
C ARG A 381 -12.51 -61.35 27.35
N MET A 382 -11.65 -62.07 28.08
CA MET A 382 -10.44 -61.54 28.73
C MET A 382 -9.28 -61.23 27.76
N LEU A 383 -9.55 -60.46 26.70
CA LEU A 383 -8.54 -60.01 25.72
C LEU A 383 -8.57 -58.49 25.49
N SER A 384 -9.57 -57.76 25.99
CA SER A 384 -9.65 -56.29 25.89
C SER A 384 -8.83 -55.56 26.98
N SER A 385 -7.72 -56.14 27.43
CA SER A 385 -6.89 -55.58 28.52
C SER A 385 -5.39 -55.61 28.24
N ILE A 386 -5.01 -55.95 27.00
CA ILE A 386 -3.61 -55.94 26.51
C ILE A 386 -3.35 -54.70 25.62
N LEU A 387 -4.39 -53.98 25.19
CA LEU A 387 -4.30 -52.78 24.35
C LEU A 387 -4.47 -51.44 25.10
N ASP A 388 -4.91 -51.45 26.36
CA ASP A 388 -5.23 -50.25 27.14
C ASP A 388 -4.13 -49.86 28.16
N ILE A 389 -2.86 -50.00 27.78
CA ILE A 389 -1.71 -49.60 28.62
C ILE A 389 -1.00 -48.37 28.00
N ASN A 390 -0.89 -47.30 28.79
CA ASN A 390 -0.06 -46.10 28.59
C ASN A 390 -0.52 -44.96 27.65
N VAL A 391 -1.83 -44.69 27.48
CA VAL A 391 -2.32 -43.35 27.02
C VAL A 391 -3.52 -42.84 27.84
N SER A 392 -3.33 -42.69 29.16
CA SER A 392 -4.43 -42.33 30.08
C SER A 392 -4.07 -41.32 31.19
N SER A 393 -3.11 -40.44 30.94
CA SER A 393 -2.64 -39.39 31.87
C SER A 393 -3.03 -37.95 31.48
N SER A 394 -4.10 -37.74 30.70
CA SER A 394 -4.67 -36.41 30.46
C SER A 394 -6.20 -36.39 30.56
N LYS A 395 -6.75 -35.33 31.17
CA LYS A 395 -8.21 -35.19 31.41
C LYS A 395 -8.95 -35.04 30.07
N ASN A 396 -9.97 -35.85 29.85
CA ASN A 396 -10.76 -35.97 28.61
C ASN A 396 -11.31 -34.62 28.08
N LYS A 397 -10.50 -33.91 27.30
CA LYS A 397 -10.95 -32.85 26.38
C LYS A 397 -11.31 -33.52 25.07
N LYS A 398 -12.61 -33.59 24.75
CA LYS A 398 -13.06 -34.13 23.45
C LYS A 398 -12.45 -33.28 22.33
N SER A 399 -12.06 -33.92 21.24
CA SER A 399 -11.51 -33.21 20.07
C SER A 399 -12.54 -32.24 19.51
N GLU A 400 -12.09 -31.11 18.93
CA GLU A 400 -12.98 -30.09 18.34
C GLU A 400 -13.92 -30.69 17.28
N GLU A 401 -13.51 -31.76 16.60
CA GLU A 401 -14.36 -32.50 15.66
C GLU A 401 -15.52 -33.19 16.39
N ASN A 402 -15.27 -33.88 17.51
CA ASN A 402 -16.33 -34.49 18.32
C ASN A 402 -17.24 -33.46 19.03
N GLU A 403 -16.71 -32.29 19.38
CA GLU A 403 -17.51 -31.17 19.91
C GLU A 403 -18.36 -30.51 18.82
N MET A 404 -17.84 -30.28 17.60
CA MET A 404 -18.60 -29.65 16.51
C MET A 404 -19.63 -30.57 15.83
N ILE A 405 -19.52 -31.90 15.95
CA ILE A 405 -20.55 -32.83 15.48
C ILE A 405 -21.75 -32.86 16.44
N LYS A 406 -21.55 -32.52 17.72
CA LYS A 406 -22.66 -32.28 18.65
C LYS A 406 -23.14 -30.84 18.51
N PRO A 407 -24.44 -30.59 18.27
CA PRO A 407 -24.95 -29.24 18.41
C PRO A 407 -24.73 -28.79 19.87
N MET A 408 -24.21 -27.58 20.06
CA MET A 408 -24.06 -26.94 21.36
C MET A 408 -25.40 -27.02 22.12
N ASN A 409 -25.39 -27.57 23.34
CA ASN A 409 -26.59 -27.81 24.17
C ASN A 409 -27.20 -26.51 24.74
N LYS A 410 -27.58 -25.57 23.86
CA LYS A 410 -28.47 -24.45 24.18
C LYS A 410 -29.89 -24.86 23.81
N GLY A 411 -30.58 -25.44 24.79
CA GLY A 411 -31.91 -26.01 24.63
C GLY A 411 -31.86 -27.51 24.36
N GLN A 412 -32.15 -28.31 25.39
CA GLN A 412 -32.85 -29.57 25.15
C GLN A 412 -34.24 -29.20 24.63
N HIS A 413 -34.49 -29.38 23.32
CA HIS A 413 -35.87 -29.42 22.86
C HIS A 413 -36.58 -30.55 23.62
N LYS A 414 -37.56 -30.18 24.45
CA LYS A 414 -38.29 -31.13 25.30
C LYS A 414 -38.90 -32.22 24.42
N ASN A 415 -38.75 -33.50 24.81
CA ASN A 415 -39.44 -34.61 24.14
C ASN A 415 -40.94 -34.31 24.14
N ASN A 416 -41.50 -34.04 22.95
CA ASN A 416 -42.90 -33.64 22.84
C ASN A 416 -43.77 -34.90 22.76
N THR A 417 -44.09 -35.48 23.91
CA THR A 417 -45.00 -36.64 24.04
C THR A 417 -46.36 -36.40 23.37
N SER A 418 -46.78 -35.15 23.24
CA SER A 418 -47.97 -34.74 22.47
C SER A 418 -47.87 -34.95 20.95
N LEU A 419 -46.73 -35.40 20.42
CA LEU A 419 -46.56 -35.85 19.03
C LEU A 419 -46.71 -37.38 18.88
N ASN A 420 -46.97 -38.11 19.97
CA ASN A 420 -47.18 -39.55 19.92
C ASN A 420 -48.62 -39.85 19.47
N ILE A 421 -48.78 -40.85 18.60
CA ILE A 421 -50.07 -41.27 18.02
C ILE A 421 -50.07 -42.79 18.00
N ASN A 422 -51.04 -43.45 18.64
CA ASN A 422 -51.36 -44.89 18.48
C ASN A 422 -50.13 -45.83 18.43
N GLY A 423 -49.22 -45.70 19.40
CA GLY A 423 -48.00 -46.52 19.50
C GLY A 423 -46.77 -46.00 18.73
N TRP A 424 -46.92 -44.96 17.92
CA TRP A 424 -45.86 -44.25 17.20
C TRP A 424 -45.38 -43.03 18.01
N LYS A 425 -44.09 -42.68 17.86
CA LYS A 425 -43.32 -41.83 18.77
C LYS A 425 -42.50 -40.74 18.06
N PHE A 426 -43.15 -39.65 17.67
CA PHE A 426 -42.50 -38.53 16.97
C PHE A 426 -41.87 -37.47 17.92
N GLU A 427 -41.58 -37.85 19.18
CA GLU A 427 -41.10 -36.96 20.26
C GLU A 427 -39.86 -36.12 19.92
N SER A 428 -39.01 -36.60 19.00
CA SER A 428 -37.73 -36.00 18.61
C SER A 428 -37.80 -35.05 17.41
N LEU A 429 -38.99 -34.78 16.86
CA LEU A 429 -39.16 -33.80 15.78
C LEU A 429 -39.06 -32.35 16.32
N PRO A 430 -38.32 -31.46 15.63
CA PRO A 430 -38.08 -30.10 16.09
C PRO A 430 -39.29 -29.18 15.83
N LEU A 431 -39.85 -28.60 16.90
CA LEU A 431 -40.97 -27.66 16.80
C LEU A 431 -40.53 -26.20 16.84
N LYS A 432 -41.24 -25.32 16.13
CA LYS A 432 -41.13 -23.86 16.26
C LYS A 432 -41.64 -23.42 17.64
N SER A 433 -40.82 -22.68 18.38
CA SER A 433 -41.24 -21.96 19.60
C SER A 433 -41.23 -20.45 19.36
N ALA A 434 -42.11 -19.72 20.05
CA ALA A 434 -42.28 -18.27 19.87
C ALA A 434 -40.98 -17.46 20.10
N GLU A 435 -40.09 -17.98 20.96
CA GLU A 435 -38.80 -17.35 21.32
C GLU A 435 -37.72 -17.44 20.22
N ASN A 436 -37.87 -18.35 19.23
CA ASN A 436 -36.80 -18.71 18.29
C ASN A 436 -36.92 -18.10 16.88
N SER A 437 -37.85 -17.16 16.69
CA SER A 437 -38.31 -16.66 15.38
C SER A 437 -37.23 -16.09 14.43
N GLY A 438 -36.05 -15.69 14.93
CA GLY A 438 -35.09 -14.91 14.15
C GLY A 438 -33.75 -15.56 13.75
N LYS A 439 -33.32 -16.70 14.32
CA LYS A 439 -31.89 -17.13 14.21
C LYS A 439 -31.59 -18.59 13.90
N GLN A 440 -32.51 -19.53 14.06
CA GLN A 440 -32.25 -20.94 13.74
C GLN A 440 -33.40 -21.57 12.97
N GLN A 441 -33.22 -21.75 11.66
CA GLN A 441 -34.23 -22.31 10.75
C GLN A 441 -34.24 -23.84 10.71
N TYR A 442 -33.12 -24.49 11.07
CA TYR A 442 -32.92 -25.93 10.92
C TYR A 442 -32.33 -26.58 12.19
N TYR A 443 -32.73 -27.82 12.47
CA TYR A 443 -32.15 -28.71 13.47
C TYR A 443 -31.58 -29.95 12.74
N ARG A 444 -30.24 -30.10 12.72
CA ARG A 444 -29.53 -31.17 11.99
C ARG A 444 -29.92 -31.30 10.49
N GLY A 445 -30.43 -30.22 9.89
CA GLY A 445 -30.91 -30.17 8.50
C GLY A 445 -32.42 -30.35 8.32
N LEU A 446 -33.16 -30.86 9.32
CA LEU A 446 -34.63 -30.78 9.30
C LEU A 446 -35.06 -29.33 9.59
N PRO A 447 -36.10 -28.80 8.92
CA PRO A 447 -36.67 -27.51 9.29
C PRO A 447 -37.36 -27.59 10.66
N LEU A 448 -37.56 -26.45 11.33
CA LEU A 448 -38.49 -26.40 12.46
C LEU A 448 -39.94 -26.50 11.95
N TYR A 449 -40.78 -27.30 12.59
CA TYR A 449 -42.19 -27.53 12.20
C TYR A 449 -43.19 -26.81 13.11
N GLU A 450 -44.32 -26.36 12.56
CA GLU A 450 -45.50 -25.94 13.32
C GLU A 450 -46.20 -27.14 13.97
N LYS A 451 -46.63 -27.01 15.22
CA LYS A 451 -47.20 -28.11 16.02
C LYS A 451 -48.47 -28.74 15.41
N ASN A 452 -49.37 -27.92 14.88
CA ASN A 452 -50.72 -28.36 14.50
C ASN A 452 -50.73 -29.03 13.12
N THR A 453 -50.21 -28.35 12.10
CA THR A 453 -50.09 -28.87 10.72
C THR A 453 -49.19 -30.11 10.65
N LEU A 454 -48.15 -30.18 11.49
CA LEU A 454 -47.35 -31.40 11.63
C LEU A 454 -48.22 -32.57 12.14
N LEU A 455 -49.02 -32.35 13.19
CA LEU A 455 -49.86 -33.41 13.77
C LEU A 455 -50.89 -33.95 12.76
N GLU A 456 -51.47 -33.07 11.94
CA GLU A 456 -52.34 -33.44 10.82
C GLU A 456 -51.61 -34.32 9.79
N ARG A 457 -50.42 -33.92 9.31
CA ARG A 457 -49.62 -34.74 8.38
C ARG A 457 -49.16 -36.06 9.01
N LEU A 458 -48.85 -36.08 10.32
CA LEU A 458 -48.49 -37.28 11.08
C LEU A 458 -49.67 -38.25 11.29
N LYS A 459 -50.93 -37.80 11.21
CA LYS A 459 -52.11 -38.68 11.18
C LYS A 459 -52.38 -39.28 9.80
N GLN A 460 -51.96 -38.60 8.73
CA GLN A 460 -52.19 -39.02 7.34
C GLN A 460 -51.21 -40.09 6.84
N LEU A 461 -50.02 -40.21 7.44
CA LEU A 461 -49.02 -41.19 7.01
C LEU A 461 -49.35 -42.63 7.40
N THR A 462 -48.88 -43.54 6.57
CA THR A 462 -48.96 -45.00 6.72
C THR A 462 -47.77 -45.57 7.49
N PRO A 463 -47.90 -46.76 8.10
CA PRO A 463 -46.76 -47.49 8.67
C PRO A 463 -45.59 -47.70 7.70
N ASN A 464 -45.84 -47.95 6.41
CA ASN A 464 -44.75 -48.11 5.44
C ASN A 464 -43.99 -46.80 5.16
N GLU A 465 -44.67 -45.65 4.99
CA GLU A 465 -44.03 -44.32 4.89
C GLU A 465 -43.12 -44.00 6.09
N ILE A 466 -43.41 -44.51 7.29
CA ILE A 466 -42.58 -44.23 8.47
C ILE A 466 -41.18 -44.81 8.34
N LYS A 467 -41.02 -45.98 7.71
CA LYS A 467 -39.69 -46.57 7.47
C LYS A 467 -38.87 -45.67 6.55
N GLU A 468 -39.50 -45.17 5.49
CA GLU A 468 -38.87 -44.20 4.59
C GLU A 468 -38.53 -42.90 5.32
N LEU A 469 -39.43 -42.39 6.16
CA LEU A 469 -39.21 -41.18 6.96
C LEU A 469 -38.04 -41.33 7.96
N GLU A 470 -37.91 -42.48 8.62
CA GLU A 470 -36.76 -42.81 9.48
C GLU A 470 -35.44 -42.77 8.70
N HIS A 471 -35.41 -43.34 7.49
CA HIS A 471 -34.22 -43.35 6.62
C HIS A 471 -33.91 -41.98 5.99
N LEU A 472 -34.92 -41.22 5.56
CA LEU A 472 -34.75 -39.85 5.03
C LEU A 472 -34.21 -38.90 6.11
N HIS A 473 -34.68 -39.06 7.35
CA HIS A 473 -34.21 -38.26 8.48
C HIS A 473 -32.77 -38.63 8.89
N ASP A 474 -32.40 -39.92 8.89
CA ASP A 474 -31.00 -40.33 9.09
C ASP A 474 -30.09 -39.80 7.98
N ALA A 475 -30.52 -39.87 6.71
CA ALA A 475 -29.77 -39.38 5.57
C ALA A 475 -29.44 -37.87 5.65
N VAL A 476 -30.39 -37.02 6.08
CA VAL A 476 -30.11 -35.58 6.27
C VAL A 476 -29.24 -35.30 7.52
N PHE A 477 -29.40 -36.08 8.59
CA PHE A 477 -28.53 -35.98 9.77
C PHE A 477 -27.07 -36.31 9.42
N VAL A 478 -26.84 -37.42 8.71
CA VAL A 478 -25.51 -37.83 8.24
C VAL A 478 -24.94 -36.80 7.25
N ASN A 479 -25.71 -36.32 6.27
CA ASN A 479 -25.23 -35.33 5.30
C ASN A 479 -24.80 -34.00 5.94
N THR A 480 -25.57 -33.48 6.90
CA THR A 480 -25.18 -32.24 7.61
C THR A 480 -23.97 -32.45 8.52
N GLY A 481 -23.85 -33.62 9.16
CA GLY A 481 -22.66 -34.05 9.89
C GLY A 481 -21.40 -34.08 9.02
N LEU A 482 -21.47 -34.80 7.90
CA LEU A 482 -20.39 -34.92 6.91
C LEU A 482 -19.97 -33.54 6.36
N GLN A 483 -20.93 -32.65 6.09
CA GLN A 483 -20.64 -31.29 5.61
C GLN A 483 -19.92 -30.44 6.68
N ASN A 484 -20.21 -30.64 7.97
CA ASN A 484 -19.52 -29.93 9.05
C ASN A 484 -18.08 -30.45 9.26
N VAL A 485 -17.84 -31.76 9.33
CA VAL A 485 -16.47 -32.30 9.43
C VAL A 485 -15.63 -31.99 8.18
N ARG A 486 -16.24 -31.94 6.99
CA ARG A 486 -15.59 -31.48 5.75
C ARG A 486 -15.07 -30.04 5.89
N LYS A 487 -15.84 -29.12 6.47
CA LYS A 487 -15.41 -27.73 6.75
C LYS A 487 -14.28 -27.64 7.80
N VAL A 488 -14.19 -28.59 8.74
CA VAL A 488 -13.10 -28.64 9.73
C VAL A 488 -11.82 -29.22 9.11
N ARG A 489 -11.90 -30.40 8.49
CA ARG A 489 -10.72 -31.06 7.90
C ARG A 489 -10.12 -30.28 6.74
N THR A 490 -10.93 -29.58 5.92
CA THR A 490 -10.38 -28.68 4.87
C THR A 490 -9.62 -27.48 5.44
N LYS A 491 -9.97 -26.97 6.64
CA LYS A 491 -9.16 -25.97 7.34
C LYS A 491 -7.85 -26.58 7.86
N LYS A 492 -7.90 -27.76 8.48
CA LYS A 492 -6.70 -28.49 8.95
C LYS A 492 -5.72 -28.79 7.81
N TRP A 493 -6.21 -29.29 6.67
CA TRP A 493 -5.38 -29.54 5.48
C TRP A 493 -4.70 -28.27 4.95
N LYS A 494 -5.39 -27.11 4.93
CA LYS A 494 -4.75 -25.84 4.53
C LYS A 494 -3.60 -25.45 5.49
N LYS A 495 -3.76 -25.69 6.79
CA LYS A 495 -2.71 -25.43 7.80
C LYS A 495 -1.55 -26.44 7.70
N TYR A 496 -1.84 -27.71 7.44
CA TYR A 496 -0.85 -28.75 7.13
C TYR A 496 0.02 -28.36 5.94
N TRP A 497 -0.58 -27.92 4.82
CA TRP A 497 0.17 -27.51 3.64
C TRP A 497 0.96 -26.21 3.82
N GLN A 498 0.47 -25.24 4.60
CA GLN A 498 1.27 -24.06 5.00
C GLN A 498 2.55 -24.50 5.74
N TYR A 499 2.39 -25.34 6.76
CA TYR A 499 3.50 -25.85 7.57
C TYR A 499 4.51 -26.65 6.73
N LYS A 500 4.06 -27.62 5.93
CA LYS A 500 4.95 -28.45 5.10
C LYS A 500 5.65 -27.70 3.97
N ALA A 501 5.13 -26.54 3.57
CA ALA A 501 5.81 -25.63 2.65
C ALA A 501 6.74 -24.60 3.35
N GLY A 502 6.89 -24.67 4.69
CA GLY A 502 7.75 -23.77 5.46
C GLY A 502 7.15 -22.38 5.76
N ILE A 503 5.85 -22.18 5.53
CA ILE A 503 5.15 -20.92 5.82
C ILE A 503 4.50 -20.99 7.21
N PRO A 504 4.60 -19.92 8.04
CA PRO A 504 3.88 -19.83 9.32
C PRO A 504 2.38 -20.07 9.18
N ILE A 505 1.83 -20.92 10.06
CA ILE A 505 0.42 -21.30 10.05
C ILE A 505 -0.46 -20.07 10.28
N GLY A 506 -1.45 -19.85 9.40
CA GLY A 506 -2.44 -18.78 9.51
C GLY A 506 -2.08 -17.45 8.83
N LEU A 507 -0.97 -17.39 8.08
CA LEU A 507 -0.52 -16.17 7.37
C LEU A 507 -1.62 -15.54 6.49
N LYS A 508 -1.82 -14.22 6.62
CA LYS A 508 -2.80 -13.42 5.85
C LYS A 508 -2.14 -12.67 4.67
N ARG A 509 -2.92 -12.33 3.64
CA ARG A 509 -2.44 -11.59 2.45
C ARG A 509 -1.70 -10.28 2.79
N SER A 510 -2.10 -9.58 3.85
CA SER A 510 -1.46 -8.33 4.31
C SER A 510 -0.09 -8.52 4.97
N GLN A 511 0.33 -9.76 5.24
CA GLN A 511 1.57 -10.10 5.95
C GLN A 511 2.64 -10.71 5.02
N LEU A 512 2.38 -10.74 3.71
CA LEU A 512 3.28 -11.36 2.72
C LEU A 512 4.65 -10.67 2.67
N ASP A 513 4.69 -9.35 2.81
CA ASP A 513 5.94 -8.58 2.71
C ASP A 513 6.68 -8.50 4.05
N GLU A 514 5.97 -8.57 5.18
CA GLU A 514 6.56 -8.85 6.51
C GLU A 514 7.28 -10.20 6.50
N PHE A 515 6.63 -11.23 5.93
CA PHE A 515 7.20 -12.57 5.79
C PHE A 515 8.46 -12.56 4.92
N LYS A 516 8.38 -12.02 3.68
CA LYS A 516 9.54 -11.92 2.77
C LYS A 516 10.70 -11.13 3.38
N ASN A 517 10.45 -9.92 3.87
CA ASN A 517 11.51 -8.97 4.23
C ASN A 517 12.11 -9.24 5.61
N LYS A 518 11.32 -9.77 6.55
CA LYS A 518 11.73 -9.93 7.96
C LYS A 518 11.76 -11.38 8.43
N TYR A 519 10.70 -12.15 8.23
CA TYR A 519 10.67 -13.54 8.73
C TYR A 519 11.76 -14.40 8.07
N LEU A 520 11.94 -14.32 6.75
CA LEU A 520 13.00 -15.06 6.07
C LEU A 520 14.42 -14.70 6.56
N LYS A 521 14.67 -13.44 6.95
CA LYS A 521 15.96 -13.01 7.51
C LYS A 521 16.16 -13.51 8.94
N ASP A 522 15.11 -13.50 9.75
CA ASP A 522 15.13 -14.06 11.12
C ASP A 522 15.46 -15.56 11.10
N VAL A 523 14.87 -16.33 10.17
CA VAL A 523 15.17 -17.76 10.00
C VAL A 523 16.63 -18.00 9.59
N LEU A 524 17.31 -17.09 8.89
CA LEU A 524 18.75 -17.18 8.62
C LEU A 524 19.61 -16.77 9.82
N ALA A 525 19.15 -15.82 10.65
CA ALA A 525 19.89 -15.33 11.82
C ALA A 525 19.93 -16.33 12.99
N GLN A 526 18.96 -17.26 13.07
CA GLN A 526 18.88 -18.28 14.12
C GLN A 526 20.07 -19.26 14.08
N THR A 527 20.94 -19.18 15.08
CA THR A 527 22.02 -20.14 15.36
C THR A 527 21.55 -21.22 16.33
N SER A 528 21.88 -22.49 16.06
CA SER A 528 21.69 -23.59 17.01
C SER A 528 23.02 -23.95 17.66
N VAL A 529 23.04 -24.01 18.99
CA VAL A 529 24.17 -24.51 19.78
C VAL A 529 23.77 -25.84 20.39
N THR A 530 24.57 -26.88 20.15
CA THR A 530 24.41 -28.20 20.76
C THR A 530 25.63 -28.48 21.63
N THR A 531 25.41 -28.71 22.92
CA THR A 531 26.45 -29.14 23.85
C THR A 531 26.37 -30.65 24.02
N ASN A 532 27.41 -31.37 23.62
CA ASN A 532 27.53 -32.81 23.83
C ASN A 532 28.70 -33.07 24.80
N PHE A 533 28.46 -33.85 25.84
CA PHE A 533 29.51 -34.32 26.74
C PHE A 533 30.33 -35.42 26.03
N ASN A 534 31.63 -35.20 25.82
CA ASN A 534 32.51 -36.20 25.22
C ASN A 534 33.13 -37.07 26.32
N GLU A 535 32.64 -38.31 26.45
CA GLU A 535 33.10 -39.29 27.46
C GLU A 535 34.59 -39.67 27.32
N ILE A 536 35.18 -39.51 26.12
CA ILE A 536 36.59 -39.89 25.86
C ILE A 536 37.55 -38.81 26.36
N THR A 537 37.19 -37.53 26.22
CA THR A 537 38.01 -36.39 26.67
C THR A 537 37.58 -35.84 28.03
N ASN A 538 36.42 -36.26 28.55
CA ASN A 538 35.80 -35.80 29.79
C ASN A 538 35.52 -34.27 29.78
N THR A 539 35.06 -33.75 28.63
CA THR A 539 34.81 -32.32 28.39
C THR A 539 33.51 -32.08 27.61
N ASP A 540 32.84 -30.96 27.88
CA ASP A 540 31.70 -30.49 27.08
C ASP A 540 32.16 -29.87 25.74
N GLU A 541 31.76 -30.48 24.62
CA GLU A 541 31.95 -29.94 23.28
C GLU A 541 30.74 -29.10 22.84
N THR A 542 30.97 -27.84 22.46
CA THR A 542 29.91 -26.88 22.08
C THR A 542 29.90 -26.60 20.58
N ILE A 543 29.05 -27.30 19.84
CA ILE A 543 28.94 -27.16 18.38
C ILE A 543 27.94 -26.05 18.06
N THR A 544 28.43 -24.95 17.47
CA THR A 544 27.60 -23.80 17.04
C THR A 544 27.38 -23.81 15.52
N THR A 545 26.17 -24.15 15.08
CA THR A 545 25.81 -24.20 13.67
C THR A 545 25.17 -22.88 13.22
N LYS A 546 25.71 -22.29 12.14
CA LYS A 546 25.20 -21.09 11.46
C LYS A 546 24.50 -21.47 10.16
N ARG A 547 23.46 -20.73 9.77
CA ARG A 547 22.69 -20.98 8.54
C ARG A 547 23.20 -20.11 7.39
N VAL A 548 23.31 -20.70 6.20
CA VAL A 548 23.70 -20.01 4.95
C VAL A 548 22.60 -20.27 3.91
N PRO A 549 22.08 -19.26 3.19
CA PRO A 549 21.04 -19.46 2.19
C PRO A 549 21.58 -20.23 0.97
N ASN A 550 20.80 -21.20 0.49
CA ASN A 550 21.06 -21.94 -0.73
C ASN A 550 20.56 -21.15 -1.98
N PRO A 551 20.89 -21.55 -3.23
CA PRO A 551 20.40 -20.82 -4.42
C PRO A 551 18.87 -20.92 -4.63
N ASN A 552 18.20 -21.82 -3.91
CA ASN A 552 16.75 -21.97 -3.93
C ASN A 552 16.05 -21.07 -2.88
N PHE A 553 16.80 -20.20 -2.19
CA PHE A 553 16.27 -19.26 -1.21
C PHE A 553 15.78 -17.97 -1.88
N LEU A 554 14.64 -17.43 -1.42
CA LEU A 554 14.02 -16.24 -2.02
C LEU A 554 14.95 -15.02 -1.94
N GLY A 555 15.34 -14.49 -3.10
CA GLY A 555 16.28 -13.38 -3.22
C GLY A 555 17.76 -13.77 -3.34
N ASN A 556 18.09 -15.08 -3.31
CA ASN A 556 19.46 -15.60 -3.40
C ASN A 556 19.69 -16.41 -4.70
N CYS A 557 19.06 -16.00 -5.81
CA CYS A 557 19.23 -16.69 -7.09
C CYS A 557 20.66 -16.48 -7.66
N ASN A 558 21.22 -17.52 -8.28
CA ASN A 558 22.49 -17.42 -9.01
C ASN A 558 22.38 -16.49 -10.23
N ILE A 559 21.21 -16.43 -10.86
CA ILE A 559 20.91 -15.55 -12.00
C ILE A 559 20.47 -14.18 -11.47
N LYS A 560 21.01 -13.10 -12.06
CA LYS A 560 20.72 -11.71 -11.71
C LYS A 560 20.36 -10.91 -12.95
N ASP A 561 19.52 -9.88 -12.77
CA ASP A 561 19.04 -9.03 -13.87
C ASP A 561 20.19 -8.28 -14.55
N PHE A 562 20.40 -8.52 -15.85
CA PHE A 562 21.28 -7.71 -16.68
C PHE A 562 20.48 -6.53 -17.27
N LYS A 563 20.74 -5.31 -16.79
CA LYS A 563 19.98 -4.12 -17.20
C LYS A 563 20.38 -3.67 -18.63
N PRO A 564 19.42 -3.47 -19.54
CA PRO A 564 19.68 -2.89 -20.86
C PRO A 564 20.31 -1.49 -20.80
N PRO A 565 21.09 -1.08 -21.82
CA PRO A 565 21.89 0.15 -21.78
C PRO A 565 21.09 1.45 -21.73
N TYR A 566 19.78 1.42 -22.02
CA TYR A 566 18.88 2.57 -21.85
C TYR A 566 18.43 2.79 -20.39
N ILE A 567 18.69 1.86 -19.47
CA ILE A 567 18.40 2.04 -18.04
C ILE A 567 19.59 2.70 -17.37
N TYR A 568 19.60 4.04 -17.43
CA TYR A 568 20.55 4.84 -16.65
C TYR A 568 20.37 4.56 -15.16
N SER A 569 21.48 4.20 -14.50
CA SER A 569 21.49 4.14 -13.05
C SER A 569 21.52 5.57 -12.50
N HIS A 570 20.50 5.93 -11.72
CA HIS A 570 20.54 7.12 -10.88
C HIS A 570 21.58 6.88 -9.77
N VAL A 571 22.85 7.10 -10.09
CA VAL A 571 23.91 7.21 -9.10
C VAL A 571 23.63 8.49 -8.31
N ASN A 572 23.07 8.34 -7.12
CA ASN A 572 22.91 9.44 -6.18
C ASN A 572 24.28 10.03 -5.87
N LYS A 573 24.65 11.10 -6.58
CA LYS A 573 25.79 11.94 -6.24
C LYS A 573 25.46 12.75 -4.98
N VAL A 574 25.41 12.06 -3.85
CA VAL A 574 25.66 12.69 -2.55
C VAL A 574 27.03 13.36 -2.68
N PRO A 575 27.16 14.69 -2.49
CA PRO A 575 28.44 15.35 -2.62
C PRO A 575 29.41 14.80 -1.58
N GLN A 576 30.53 14.20 -2.01
CA GLN A 576 31.62 13.81 -1.13
C GLN A 576 32.45 15.04 -0.70
N ASN A 577 31.77 15.98 -0.02
CA ASN A 577 32.34 17.16 0.62
C ASN A 577 32.17 17.06 2.14
N VAL A 578 32.69 15.97 2.72
CA VAL A 578 33.09 15.94 4.13
C VAL A 578 34.60 15.81 4.12
N ALA A 579 35.30 16.82 4.65
CA ALA A 579 36.76 16.79 4.72
C ALA A 579 37.20 15.61 5.59
N GLY A 580 38.15 14.81 5.11
CA GLY A 580 38.70 13.68 5.87
C GLY A 580 39.52 14.19 7.06
N ASP A 581 38.92 14.18 8.25
CA ASP A 581 39.56 14.62 9.48
C ASP A 581 40.72 13.68 9.85
N LYS A 582 41.96 14.20 9.78
CA LYS A 582 43.19 13.43 9.96
C LYS A 582 43.63 13.42 11.43
N THR A 583 42.84 12.78 12.29
CA THR A 583 43.24 12.50 13.68
C THR A 583 43.84 11.09 13.79
N ALA A 584 45.16 11.00 13.60
CA ALA A 584 45.89 9.74 13.74
C ALA A 584 46.10 9.39 15.23
N VAL A 585 45.40 8.37 15.72
CA VAL A 585 45.68 7.76 17.03
C VAL A 585 46.81 6.75 16.87
N LYS A 586 48.01 7.11 17.35
CA LYS A 586 49.11 6.16 17.55
C LYS A 586 48.74 5.16 18.65
N LEU A 587 49.15 3.90 18.46
CA LEU A 587 49.51 3.03 19.58
C LEU A 587 50.95 2.55 19.34
N ASP A 588 51.89 3.22 19.99
CA ASP A 588 53.26 2.76 20.22
C ASP A 588 53.39 2.32 21.69
N THR A 589 54.35 1.51 22.16
CA THR A 589 55.17 0.41 21.61
C THR A 589 56.10 0.00 22.76
N GLU A 590 56.00 -1.23 23.30
CA GLU A 590 57.04 -1.86 24.16
C GLU A 590 57.18 -3.34 23.76
N VAL A 591 58.25 -3.78 23.06
CA VAL A 591 59.65 -4.03 23.51
C VAL A 591 59.74 -5.37 24.29
N LYS A 592 60.05 -6.50 23.62
CA LYS A 592 61.40 -7.07 23.30
C LYS A 592 62.18 -7.53 24.54
N ASN A 593 62.59 -8.80 24.67
CA ASN A 593 63.76 -9.50 24.05
C ASN A 593 63.77 -10.99 24.55
N THR A 594 64.52 -12.02 24.11
CA THR A 594 65.50 -12.34 23.02
C THR A 594 65.67 -13.89 22.91
N ASN A 595 66.64 -14.38 22.11
CA ASN A 595 67.22 -15.75 22.05
C ASN A 595 66.48 -16.79 21.17
N SER A 596 67.13 -17.72 20.44
CA SER A 596 68.43 -17.77 19.71
C SER A 596 68.54 -19.13 18.98
N ASN A 597 68.99 -19.18 17.71
CA ASN A 597 69.04 -20.40 16.88
C ASN A 597 70.25 -21.32 17.19
N PRO A 598 70.25 -22.63 16.82
CA PRO A 598 70.83 -23.02 15.50
C PRO A 598 70.29 -24.28 14.76
N VAL A 599 70.23 -24.19 13.41
CA VAL A 599 70.69 -25.12 12.33
C VAL A 599 70.58 -26.67 12.45
N VAL A 600 69.87 -27.31 11.49
CA VAL A 600 70.23 -28.47 10.58
C VAL A 600 69.19 -28.45 9.41
N ALA A 601 69.50 -28.29 8.09
CA ALA A 601 69.94 -29.24 7.03
C ALA A 601 68.95 -30.42 6.73
N THR A 602 68.62 -30.91 5.51
CA THR A 602 69.05 -30.68 4.09
C THR A 602 67.91 -30.97 3.07
N ASP A 603 67.99 -30.42 1.85
CA ASP A 603 67.33 -30.86 0.58
C ASP A 603 67.96 -32.18 0.01
N PRO A 604 67.60 -32.82 -1.17
CA PRO A 604 66.97 -32.29 -2.42
C PRO A 604 66.06 -33.27 -3.26
N VAL A 605 65.85 -32.92 -4.56
CA VAL A 605 65.33 -33.72 -5.72
C VAL A 605 63.79 -33.88 -5.83
N ALA A 606 63.01 -33.44 -6.84
CA ALA A 606 63.15 -32.95 -8.24
C ALA A 606 62.85 -33.95 -9.40
N ALA A 607 61.76 -33.72 -10.15
CA ALA A 607 61.57 -34.17 -11.55
C ALA A 607 60.35 -33.49 -12.26
N LYS A 608 60.50 -33.14 -13.55
CA LYS A 608 59.45 -33.00 -14.60
C LYS A 608 59.71 -34.08 -15.67
N PRO A 609 58.71 -34.50 -16.47
CA PRO A 609 58.45 -33.95 -17.83
C PRO A 609 56.97 -33.47 -17.97
N ASP A 610 56.57 -32.46 -18.76
CA ASP A 610 56.54 -32.29 -20.25
C ASP A 610 55.40 -33.04 -20.97
N ASN A 611 54.89 -32.65 -22.16
CA ASN A 611 54.58 -31.36 -22.81
C ASN A 611 53.97 -31.66 -24.20
N LEU A 612 53.43 -30.65 -24.91
CA LEU A 612 53.14 -30.66 -26.38
C LEU A 612 52.04 -31.64 -26.88
N ALA A 613 51.32 -31.41 -28.00
CA ALA A 613 51.23 -30.25 -28.91
C ALA A 613 49.80 -30.12 -29.53
N ASN A 614 49.50 -28.95 -30.11
CA ASN A 614 48.37 -28.76 -31.03
C ASN A 614 48.64 -29.39 -32.41
N PHE A 615 47.59 -29.81 -33.11
CA PHE A 615 47.53 -29.75 -34.58
C PHE A 615 46.11 -29.48 -35.08
N SER A 616 45.99 -28.73 -36.17
CA SER A 616 44.72 -28.38 -36.82
C SER A 616 44.41 -29.32 -37.97
N ASN A 617 43.13 -29.51 -38.30
CA ASN A 617 42.63 -29.50 -39.69
C ASN A 617 41.09 -29.51 -39.75
N GLU A 618 40.56 -28.90 -40.82
CA GLU A 618 39.19 -29.10 -41.28
C GLU A 618 39.10 -30.33 -42.19
N VAL A 619 37.89 -30.91 -42.32
CA VAL A 619 37.20 -31.27 -43.59
C VAL A 619 35.95 -32.09 -43.26
N ALA A 620 34.90 -31.96 -44.08
CA ALA A 620 33.58 -32.55 -43.85
C ALA A 620 33.40 -33.96 -44.47
N MET A 621 32.50 -34.78 -43.91
CA MET A 621 31.28 -35.26 -44.58
C MET A 621 30.53 -36.34 -43.77
N ASN A 622 29.18 -36.31 -43.87
CA ASN A 622 28.19 -37.40 -43.71
C ASN A 622 28.16 -38.19 -42.37
N ASN A 623 27.00 -38.54 -41.78
CA ASN A 623 25.60 -38.50 -42.23
C ASN A 623 24.72 -37.70 -41.26
#